data_AF-A0A432UT26-F1
#
_entry.id   AF-A0A432UT26-F1
#
_cell.length_a   1.000
_cell.length_b   1.000
_cell.length_c   1.000
_cell.angle_alpha   90.00
_cell.angle_beta   90.00
_cell.angle_gamma   90.00
#
_symmetry.space_group_name_H-M   'P 1'
#
loop_
_entity.id
_entity.type
_entity.pdbx_description
1 polymer ?
#
loop_
_entity_poly.entity_id
_entity_poly.type
_entity_poly.pdbx_seq_one_letter_code
_entity_poly.pdbx_strand_id
1 'polypeptide(L)'
;MEAVKQIVERGYPVSEVSNRLGVTTHSLYVWVKKYGPDKDKHQAKVDEQAELKRLRKELARVTEERDLLKKAAAYFARESD
;
A
#
# COMPACT_ATOMS: atom_id res chain seq x y z
N MET A 1 4.73 19.64 -10.62
CA MET A 1 3.51 19.66 -9.78
C MET A 1 3.19 21.09 -9.36
N GLU A 2 2.84 21.94 -10.33
CA GLU A 2 2.59 23.35 -10.03
C GLU A 2 1.33 23.53 -9.17
N ALA A 3 0.30 22.70 -9.37
CA ALA A 3 -0.92 22.71 -8.56
C ALA A 3 -0.67 22.43 -7.06
N VAL A 4 0.22 21.47 -6.75
CA VAL A 4 0.57 21.15 -5.35
C VAL A 4 1.34 22.29 -4.72
N LYS A 5 2.27 22.92 -5.45
CA LYS A 5 2.98 24.12 -4.98
C LYS A 5 2.03 25.30 -4.73
N GLN A 6 1.08 25.52 -5.63
CA GLN A 6 0.05 26.55 -5.46
C GLN A 6 -0.75 26.37 -4.16
N ILE A 7 -1.08 25.13 -3.80
CA ILE A 7 -1.85 24.82 -2.58
C ILE A 7 -0.96 24.88 -1.33
N VAL A 8 0.22 24.24 -1.38
CA VAL A 8 1.06 24.01 -0.19
C VAL A 8 2.00 25.18 0.08
N GLU A 9 2.66 25.71 -0.95
CA GLU A 9 3.66 26.77 -0.80
C GLU A 9 3.02 28.16 -0.89
N ARG A 10 2.03 28.34 -1.78
CA ARG A 10 1.37 29.64 -2.00
C ARG A 10 0.03 29.80 -1.28
N GLY A 11 -0.46 28.74 -0.63
CA GLY A 11 -1.67 28.79 0.22
C GLY A 11 -2.98 28.99 -0.53
N TYR A 12 -3.02 28.78 -1.85
CA TYR A 12 -4.27 28.94 -2.61
C TYR A 12 -5.30 27.88 -2.20
N PRO A 13 -6.60 28.24 -2.07
CA PRO A 13 -7.66 27.29 -1.80
C PRO A 13 -7.73 26.19 -2.87
N VAL A 14 -7.92 24.94 -2.44
CA VAL A 14 -8.03 23.79 -3.34
C VAL A 14 -9.18 23.95 -4.34
N SER A 15 -10.29 24.58 -3.94
CA SER A 15 -11.43 24.90 -4.80
C SER A 15 -11.06 25.89 -5.92
N GLU A 16 -10.26 26.90 -5.61
CA GLU A 16 -9.81 27.89 -6.60
C GLU A 16 -8.87 27.25 -7.63
N VAL A 17 -7.90 26.46 -7.16
CA VAL A 17 -6.97 25.74 -8.03
C VAL A 17 -7.71 24.68 -8.87
N SER A 18 -8.72 24.02 -8.29
CA SER A 18 -9.60 23.06 -8.97
C SER A 18 -10.36 23.72 -10.12
N ASN A 19 -11.02 24.85 -9.87
CA ASN A 19 -11.76 25.60 -10.88
C ASN A 19 -10.84 26.10 -12.00
N ARG A 20 -9.65 26.61 -11.67
CA ARG A 20 -8.69 27.13 -12.64
C ARG A 20 -8.10 26.04 -13.54
N LEU A 21 -7.88 24.86 -13.00
CA LEU A 21 -7.26 23.73 -13.71
C LEU A 21 -8.29 22.78 -14.36
N GLY A 22 -9.59 22.96 -14.10
CA GLY A 22 -10.64 22.09 -14.63
C GLY A 22 -10.58 20.65 -14.10
N VAL A 23 -10.04 20.45 -12.89
CA VAL A 23 -9.93 19.14 -12.24
C VAL A 23 -10.75 19.10 -10.96
N THR A 24 -11.12 17.91 -10.49
CA THR A 24 -11.84 17.79 -9.22
C THR A 24 -10.94 18.15 -8.03
N THR A 25 -11.55 18.71 -6.98
CA THR A 25 -10.88 18.93 -5.69
C THR A 25 -10.30 17.65 -5.11
N HIS A 26 -11.00 16.52 -5.28
CA HIS A 26 -10.53 15.20 -4.86
C HIS A 26 -9.18 14.84 -5.49
N SER A 27 -9.03 15.01 -6.80
CA SER A 27 -7.77 14.76 -7.50
C SER A 27 -6.63 15.62 -6.95
N LEU A 28 -6.91 16.89 -6.62
CA LEU A 28 -5.91 17.77 -6.02
C LEU A 28 -5.50 17.31 -4.62
N TYR A 29 -6.43 16.86 -3.77
CA TYR A 29 -6.09 16.29 -2.47
C TYR A 29 -5.23 15.03 -2.60
N VAL A 30 -5.53 14.16 -3.57
CA VAL A 30 -4.71 12.97 -3.86
C VAL A 30 -3.30 13.38 -4.28
N TRP A 31 -3.15 14.39 -5.13
CA TRP A 31 -1.83 14.89 -5.54
C TRP A 31 -1.07 15.55 -4.40
N VAL A 32 -1.74 16.35 -3.55
CA VAL A 32 -1.11 16.95 -2.36
C VAL A 32 -0.63 15.85 -1.42
N LYS A 33 -1.40 14.80 -1.21
CA LYS A 33 -0.99 13.66 -0.37
C LYS A 33 0.20 12.91 -0.96
N LYS A 34 0.23 12.72 -2.28
CA LYS A 34 1.27 11.95 -2.98
C LYS A 34 2.57 12.73 -3.20
N TYR A 35 2.48 14.05 -3.29
CA TYR A 35 3.58 14.87 -3.77
C TYR A 35 3.88 16.11 -2.91
N GLY A 36 3.08 16.35 -1.88
CA GLY A 36 3.29 17.42 -0.92
C GLY A 36 4.39 17.12 0.10
N PRO A 37 4.45 17.89 1.20
CA PRO A 37 5.52 17.80 2.20
C PRO A 37 5.60 16.44 2.87
N ASP A 38 4.45 15.78 3.06
CA ASP A 38 4.37 14.45 3.69
C ASP A 38 4.48 13.29 2.69
N LYS A 39 4.95 13.54 1.45
CA LYS A 39 5.06 12.49 0.41
C LYS A 39 5.87 11.28 0.89
N ASP A 40 6.96 11.49 1.62
CA ASP A 40 7.86 10.41 2.04
C ASP A 40 7.21 9.56 3.14
N LYS A 41 6.48 10.20 4.07
CA LYS A 41 5.66 9.50 5.06
C LYS A 41 4.54 8.70 4.39
N HIS A 42 3.89 9.28 3.37
CA HIS A 42 2.84 8.58 2.66
C HIS A 42 3.40 7.37 1.88
N GLN A 43 4.54 7.54 1.22
CA GLN A 43 5.21 6.48 0.49
C GLN A 43 5.64 5.35 1.44
N ALA A 44 6.27 5.68 2.57
CA ALA A 44 6.65 4.70 3.58
C ALA A 44 5.46 3.85 4.06
N LYS A 45 4.29 4.48 4.27
CA LYS A 45 3.07 3.75 4.66
C LYS A 45 2.55 2.83 3.54
N VAL A 46 2.68 3.24 2.28
CA VAL A 46 2.30 2.39 1.13
C VAL A 46 3.24 1.19 1.03
N ASP A 47 4.54 1.42 1.20
CA ASP A 47 5.57 0.37 1.15
C ASP A 47 5.40 -0.62 2.30
N GLU A 48 5.13 -0.13 3.51
CA GLU A 48 4.82 -0.98 4.68
C GLU A 48 3.58 -1.85 4.43
N GLN A 49 2.52 -1.31 3.84
CA GLN A 49 1.32 -2.09 3.49
C GLN A 49 1.61 -3.13 2.41
N ALA A 50 2.44 -2.80 1.42
CA ALA A 50 2.86 -3.74 0.39
C ALA A 50 3.66 -4.89 0.98
N GLU A 51 4.57 -4.59 1.91
CA GLU A 51 5.38 -5.58 2.61
C GLU A 51 4.53 -6.48 3.51
N LEU A 52 3.59 -5.92 4.29
CA LEU A 52 2.65 -6.71 5.08
C LEU A 52 1.84 -7.68 4.20
N LYS A 53 1.40 -7.25 3.02
CA LYS A 53 0.70 -8.13 2.07
C LYS A 53 1.59 -9.25 1.55
N ARG A 54 2.86 -8.94 1.23
CA ARG A 54 3.86 -9.92 0.79
C ARG A 54 4.11 -10.97 1.87
N LEU A 55 4.38 -10.52 3.10
CA LEU A 55 4.65 -11.39 4.24
C LEU A 55 3.45 -12.28 4.59
N ARG A 56 2.23 -11.75 4.55
CA ARG A 56 1.02 -12.57 4.76
C ARG A 56 0.87 -13.69 3.72
N LYS A 57 1.16 -13.39 2.46
CA LYS A 57 1.12 -14.38 1.38
C LYS A 57 2.19 -15.47 1.57
N GLU A 58 3.39 -15.05 1.94
CA GLU A 58 4.49 -15.99 2.19
C GLU A 58 4.20 -16.87 3.41
N LEU A 59 3.71 -16.27 4.50
CA LEU A 59 3.31 -17.00 5.71
C LEU A 59 2.24 -18.06 5.41
N ALA A 60 1.25 -17.72 4.60
CA ALA A 60 0.23 -18.68 4.17
C ALA A 60 0.85 -19.85 3.40
N ARG A 61 1.69 -19.56 2.40
CA ARG A 61 2.39 -20.59 1.60
C ARG A 61 3.21 -21.53 2.47
N VAL A 62 4.07 -21.00 3.33
CA VAL A 62 4.95 -21.86 4.17
C VAL A 62 4.16 -22.62 5.22
N THR A 63 3.02 -22.09 5.66
CA THR A 63 2.10 -22.81 6.57
C THR A 63 1.48 -24.00 5.86
N GLU A 64 0.99 -23.83 4.63
CA GLU A 64 0.44 -24.91 3.81
C GLU A 64 1.49 -25.98 3.51
N GLU A 65 2.71 -25.59 3.11
CA GLU A 65 3.83 -26.51 2.86
C GLU A 65 4.15 -27.35 4.10
N ARG A 66 4.27 -26.70 5.26
CA ARG A 66 4.51 -27.37 6.55
C ARG A 66 3.40 -28.37 6.86
N ASP A 67 2.14 -27.98 6.67
CA ASP A 67 0.99 -28.80 7.02
C ASP A 67 0.85 -30.01 6.08
N LEU A 68 1.22 -29.84 4.80
CA LEU A 68 1.31 -30.96 3.86
C LEU A 68 2.40 -31.95 4.28
N LEU A 69 3.59 -31.48 4.64
CA LEU A 69 4.68 -32.34 5.10
C LEU A 69 4.30 -33.11 6.36
N LYS A 70 3.62 -32.47 7.31
CA LYS A 70 3.10 -33.14 8.52
C LYS A 70 2.10 -34.25 8.17
N LYS A 71 1.17 -33.99 7.24
CA LYS A 71 0.21 -35.00 6.77
C LYS A 71 0.92 -36.17 6.11
N ALA A 72 1.91 -35.90 5.27
CA ALA A 72 2.71 -36.95 4.61
C ALA A 72 3.46 -37.80 5.64
N ALA A 73 4.15 -37.19 6.60
CA ALA A 73 4.86 -37.90 7.65
C ALA A 73 3.91 -38.81 8.48
N ALA A 74 2.73 -38.30 8.85
CA ALA A 74 1.73 -39.09 9.56
C ALA A 74 1.20 -40.27 8.72
N TYR A 75 0.98 -40.07 7.41
CA TYR A 75 0.58 -41.13 6.50
C TYR A 75 1.64 -42.23 6.43
N PHE A 76 2.91 -41.88 6.21
CA PHE A 76 3.99 -42.86 6.09
C PHE A 76 4.27 -43.62 7.39
N ALA A 77 4.14 -42.95 8.55
CA ALA A 77 4.29 -43.61 9.84
C ALA A 77 3.24 -44.73 10.02
N ARG A 78 1.99 -44.49 9.59
CA ARG A 78 0.90 -45.48 9.68
C ARG A 78 1.07 -46.66 8.72
N GLU A 79 1.63 -46.45 7.53
CA GLU A 79 1.87 -47.52 6.54
C GLU A 79 3.07 -48.41 6.90
N SER A 80 3.89 -48.01 7.88
CA SER A 80 5.10 -48.75 8.29
C SER A 80 4.87 -49.63 9.53
N ASP A 81 3.66 -49.61 10.10
CA ASP A 81 3.20 -50.50 11.18
C ASP A 81 2.46 -51.72 10.58
#